data_AF-A0A672GQK6-F1
#
_entry.id   AF-A0A672GQK6-F1
#
_cell.length_a   1.000
_cell.length_b   1.000
_cell.length_c   1.000
_cell.angle_alpha   90.00
_cell.angle_beta   90.00
_cell.angle_gamma   90.00
#
_symmetry.space_group_name_H-M   'P 1'
#
loop_
_entity.id
_entity.type
_entity.pdbx_description
1 polymer ?
#
loop_
_entity_poly.entity_id
_entity_poly.type
_entity_poly.pdbx_seq_one_letter_code
_entity_poly.pdbx_strand_id
1 'polypeptide(L)'
;MILSKPGRRMFPYCRYRLSGLDPSLKYSLVLSIVPWDQHRYRWNKNQWEVSGAAEHQFQGLIRMFPHHNSPCLGSEWMSNLVSFYKLKLTNNFQDRDKDHIILHSLHRYIPRLHVIPVPQDIGPTAGGPVVMGPESMTFTFPQTLFMAVTYYQNLRITQLKIHFNPFARGFKDYWLNSRSLRGQAAKETDATFRSDVFRTDFAPHLTACLFPLFSILVSKSCHLSEI
;
A
#
# COMPACT_ATOMS: atom_id res chain seq x y z
N MET A 1 -2.89 7.24 -1.22
CA MET A 1 -1.60 7.54 -0.58
C MET A 1 -1.07 8.88 -1.07
N ILE A 2 -0.36 9.61 -0.20
CA ILE A 2 0.27 10.90 -0.56
C ILE A 2 1.50 10.63 -1.45
N LEU A 3 1.65 11.41 -2.51
CA LEU A 3 2.85 11.54 -3.33
C LEU A 3 3.58 12.84 -2.98
N SER A 4 4.91 12.84 -3.10
CA SER A 4 5.71 14.05 -2.97
C SER A 4 6.95 13.96 -3.83
N LYS A 5 7.48 15.10 -4.28
CA LYS A 5 8.72 15.18 -5.08
C LYS A 5 9.92 14.43 -4.47
N PRO A 6 10.24 14.55 -3.16
CA PRO A 6 11.35 13.79 -2.53
C PRO A 6 11.00 12.33 -2.17
N GLY A 7 9.81 11.84 -2.52
CA GLY A 7 9.32 10.53 -2.12
C GLY A 7 8.67 10.49 -0.73
N ARG A 8 7.44 9.97 -0.65
CA ARG A 8 6.68 9.83 0.59
C ARG A 8 6.47 8.37 0.94
N ARG A 9 6.80 7.97 2.18
CA ARG A 9 6.49 6.61 2.66
C ARG A 9 4.99 6.36 2.67
N MET A 10 4.58 5.15 2.29
CA MET A 10 3.18 4.73 2.44
C MET A 10 2.78 4.71 3.92
N PHE A 11 1.51 4.96 4.20
CA PHE A 11 0.92 4.64 5.50
C PHE A 11 -0.53 4.22 5.29
N PRO A 12 -1.01 3.08 5.83
CA PRO A 12 -0.20 2.04 6.46
C PRO A 12 0.86 1.46 5.51
N TYR A 13 1.91 0.86 6.07
CA TYR A 13 2.92 0.15 5.27
C TYR A 13 2.32 -1.17 4.75
N CYS A 14 2.76 -1.60 3.56
CA CYS A 14 2.45 -2.94 3.08
C CYS A 14 3.19 -3.96 3.97
N ARG A 15 2.42 -4.77 4.72
CA ARG A 15 2.93 -5.73 5.70
C ARG A 15 2.28 -7.09 5.48
N TYR A 16 3.11 -8.13 5.45
CA TYR A 16 2.71 -9.49 5.09
C TYR A 16 3.25 -10.50 6.08
N ARG A 17 2.42 -11.48 6.44
CA ARG A 17 2.85 -12.68 7.15
C ARG A 17 2.85 -13.82 6.14
N LEU A 18 4.00 -14.46 5.95
CA LEU A 18 4.18 -15.50 4.95
C LEU A 18 4.06 -16.90 5.58
N SER A 19 3.51 -17.85 4.84
CA SER A 19 3.47 -19.27 5.19
C SER A 19 3.54 -20.17 3.95
N GLY A 20 3.96 -21.43 4.14
CA GLY A 20 4.00 -22.45 3.08
C GLY A 20 5.18 -22.36 2.10
N LEU A 21 6.19 -21.54 2.38
CA LEU A 21 7.45 -21.57 1.63
C LEU A 21 8.28 -22.78 2.05
N ASP A 22 9.09 -23.33 1.14
CA ASP A 22 10.10 -24.32 1.51
C ASP A 22 11.12 -23.68 2.47
N PRO A 23 11.29 -24.19 3.70
CA PRO A 23 12.20 -23.61 4.69
C PRO A 23 13.67 -23.51 4.26
N SER A 24 14.10 -24.41 3.36
CA SER A 24 15.49 -24.60 2.92
C SER A 24 15.85 -23.84 1.64
N LEU A 25 14.85 -23.37 0.88
CA LEU A 25 15.08 -22.62 -0.36
C LEU A 25 15.16 -21.12 -0.11
N LYS A 26 15.90 -20.41 -0.98
CA LYS A 26 15.98 -18.94 -0.95
C LYS A 26 14.90 -18.32 -1.82
N TYR A 27 14.36 -17.20 -1.35
CA TYR A 27 13.36 -16.40 -2.06
C TYR A 27 13.74 -14.92 -2.02
N SER A 28 13.48 -14.24 -3.14
CA SER A 28 13.45 -12.78 -3.23
C SER A 28 12.01 -12.30 -3.16
N LEU A 29 11.73 -11.35 -2.29
CA LEU A 29 10.46 -10.64 -2.24
C LEU A 29 10.57 -9.29 -2.92
N VAL A 30 9.56 -8.96 -3.72
CA VAL A 30 9.45 -7.69 -4.46
C VAL A 30 8.02 -7.17 -4.36
N LEU A 31 7.85 -5.87 -4.18
CA LEU A 31 6.56 -5.21 -4.27
C LEU A 31 6.49 -4.41 -5.58
N SER A 32 5.42 -4.59 -6.34
CA SER A 32 5.07 -3.68 -7.45
C SER A 32 3.78 -2.95 -7.13
N ILE A 33 3.58 -1.79 -7.74
CA ILE A 33 2.32 -1.03 -7.63
C ILE A 33 1.84 -0.77 -9.06
N VAL A 34 0.68 -1.32 -9.38
CA VAL A 34 0.14 -1.31 -10.74
C VAL A 34 -1.15 -0.48 -10.81
N PRO A 35 -1.44 0.18 -11.94
CA PRO A 35 -2.74 0.79 -12.16
C PRO A 35 -3.88 -0.20 -11.96
N TRP A 36 -4.95 0.23 -11.31
CA TRP A 36 -6.16 -0.57 -11.16
C TRP A 36 -7.12 -0.42 -12.34
N ASP A 37 -7.21 0.79 -12.88
CA ASP A 37 -8.05 1.13 -14.03
C ASP A 37 -7.38 2.21 -14.88
N GLN A 38 -8.02 2.55 -16.01
CA GLN A 38 -7.53 3.52 -16.99
C GLN A 38 -8.22 4.88 -16.84
N HIS A 39 -8.54 5.30 -15.61
CA HIS A 39 -9.25 6.55 -15.35
C HIS A 39 -8.45 7.53 -14.51
N ARG A 40 -8.58 8.82 -14.84
CA ARG A 40 -8.16 9.93 -14.00
C ARG A 40 -9.37 10.43 -13.21
N TYR A 41 -9.20 10.61 -11.91
CA TYR A 41 -10.27 10.97 -11.01
C TYR A 41 -10.20 12.42 -10.53
N ARG A 42 -11.32 12.93 -10.03
CA ARG A 42 -11.38 14.15 -9.22
C ARG A 42 -12.20 13.91 -7.97
N TRP A 43 -11.93 14.67 -6.91
CA TRP A 43 -12.76 14.68 -5.72
C TRP A 43 -13.79 15.79 -5.86
N ASN A 44 -15.07 15.44 -5.79
CA ASN A 44 -16.19 16.37 -5.92
C ASN A 44 -17.29 15.95 -4.97
N LYS A 45 -17.97 16.90 -4.29
CA LYS A 45 -19.11 16.64 -3.38
C LYS A 45 -18.93 15.40 -2.48
N ASN A 46 -17.75 15.27 -1.85
CA ASN A 46 -17.37 14.16 -0.97
C ASN A 46 -17.32 12.76 -1.62
N GLN A 47 -17.13 12.68 -2.94
CA GLN A 47 -17.00 11.44 -3.68
C GLN A 47 -15.90 11.52 -4.76
N TRP A 48 -15.40 10.36 -5.16
CA TRP A 48 -14.48 10.23 -6.29
C TRP A 48 -15.28 10.07 -7.58
N GLU A 49 -15.05 10.96 -8.54
CA GLU A 49 -15.68 10.92 -9.87
C GLU A 49 -14.61 10.73 -10.95
N VAL A 50 -14.95 10.00 -12.00
CA VAL A 50 -14.11 9.94 -13.20
C VAL A 50 -14.12 11.33 -13.85
N SER A 51 -12.94 11.85 -14.13
CA SER A 51 -12.73 13.17 -14.73
C SER A 51 -12.19 13.11 -16.16
N GLY A 52 -11.67 11.94 -16.57
CA GLY A 52 -11.13 11.69 -17.90
C GLY A 52 -10.41 10.36 -17.98
N ALA A 53 -9.80 10.08 -19.14
CA ALA A 53 -8.89 8.95 -19.32
C ALA A 53 -7.63 9.11 -18.46
N ALA A 54 -7.02 7.98 -18.10
CA ALA A 54 -5.73 8.00 -17.44
C ALA A 54 -4.71 8.75 -18.30
N GLU A 55 -3.82 9.50 -17.64
CA GLU A 55 -2.60 9.98 -18.28
C GLU A 55 -1.82 8.76 -18.81
N HIS A 56 -0.93 8.88 -19.80
CA HIS A 56 -0.23 7.74 -20.43
C HIS A 56 0.63 6.92 -19.43
N GLN A 57 -0.01 6.14 -18.55
CA GLN A 57 0.59 5.36 -17.47
C GLN A 57 1.43 4.19 -18.00
N PHE A 58 1.29 3.87 -19.29
CA PHE A 58 2.01 2.80 -19.97
C PHE A 58 3.42 3.19 -20.43
N GLN A 59 3.81 4.45 -20.32
CA GLN A 59 5.15 4.89 -20.73
C GLN A 59 6.16 4.71 -19.58
N GLY A 60 6.62 3.47 -19.42
CA GLY A 60 7.91 3.17 -18.77
C GLY A 60 7.79 2.41 -17.46
N LEU A 61 8.10 1.11 -17.52
CA LEU A 61 8.37 0.18 -16.42
C LEU A 61 7.61 0.43 -15.11
N ILE A 62 6.63 -0.44 -14.80
CA ILE A 62 6.19 -0.65 -13.41
C ILE A 62 7.45 -0.94 -12.60
N ARG A 63 7.85 0.02 -11.74
CA ARG A 63 9.03 -0.14 -10.90
C ARG A 63 8.75 -1.22 -9.86
N MET A 64 9.69 -2.13 -9.78
CA MET A 64 9.74 -3.17 -8.76
C MET A 64 10.57 -2.69 -7.59
N PHE A 65 10.00 -2.73 -6.39
CA PHE A 65 10.67 -2.39 -5.16
C PHE A 65 11.09 -3.67 -4.43
N PRO A 66 12.38 -4.06 -4.44
CA PRO A 66 12.84 -5.24 -3.74
C PRO A 66 12.77 -5.05 -2.22
N HIS A 67 12.43 -6.11 -1.49
CA HIS A 67 12.52 -6.09 -0.03
C HIS A 67 14.00 -6.01 0.39
N HIS A 68 14.30 -5.21 1.42
CA HIS A 68 15.68 -4.93 1.84
C HIS A 68 16.43 -6.15 2.40
N ASN A 69 15.71 -7.21 2.78
CA ASN A 69 16.30 -8.49 3.22
C ASN A 69 16.42 -9.52 2.07
N SER A 70 15.95 -9.21 0.86
CA SER A 70 16.04 -10.16 -0.25
C SER A 70 17.50 -10.36 -0.71
N PRO A 71 17.91 -11.59 -1.07
CA PRO A 71 17.20 -12.87 -0.87
C PRO A 71 17.40 -13.44 0.55
N CYS A 72 16.37 -14.10 1.08
CA CYS A 72 16.39 -14.78 2.38
C CYS A 72 15.82 -16.20 2.27
N LEU A 73 16.11 -17.06 3.25
CA LEU A 73 15.53 -18.41 3.31
C LEU A 73 14.01 -18.35 3.53
N GLY A 74 13.28 -19.35 3.04
CA GLY A 74 11.84 -19.46 3.30
C GLY A 74 11.52 -19.50 4.80
N SER A 75 12.36 -20.18 5.60
CA SER A 75 12.25 -20.21 7.06
C SER A 75 12.36 -18.82 7.68
N GLU A 76 13.34 -18.02 7.25
CA GLU A 76 13.54 -16.64 7.72
C GLU A 76 12.36 -15.74 7.34
N TRP A 77 11.88 -15.85 6.10
CA TRP A 77 10.72 -15.09 5.63
C TRP A 77 9.43 -15.39 6.41
N MET A 78 9.23 -16.65 6.80
CA MET A 78 8.06 -17.07 7.56
C MET A 78 8.20 -16.84 9.08
N SER A 79 9.42 -16.53 9.57
CA SER A 79 9.68 -16.35 11.01
C SER A 79 9.00 -15.12 11.60
N ASN A 80 8.85 -14.05 10.82
CA ASN A 80 8.42 -12.74 11.29
C ASN A 80 7.58 -12.00 10.24
N LEU A 81 7.02 -10.86 10.64
CA LEU A 81 6.26 -10.01 9.74
C LEU A 81 7.19 -9.31 8.73
N VAL A 82 6.91 -9.48 7.44
CA VAL A 82 7.58 -8.78 6.34
C VAL A 82 6.97 -7.39 6.18
N SER A 83 7.79 -6.33 6.09
CA SER A 83 7.30 -4.94 6.02
C SER A 83 8.06 -4.12 4.99
N PHE A 84 7.36 -3.62 3.98
CA PHE A 84 7.89 -2.69 2.97
C PHE A 84 7.88 -1.24 3.47
N TYR A 85 8.36 -0.97 4.69
CA TYR A 85 8.28 0.35 5.33
C TYR A 85 9.22 1.40 4.71
N LYS A 86 10.25 0.95 3.98
CA LYS A 86 11.21 1.83 3.29
C LYS A 86 10.68 2.38 1.96
N LEU A 87 9.67 1.75 1.37
CA LEU A 87 9.11 2.12 0.09
C LEU A 87 8.55 3.54 0.11
N LYS A 88 8.94 4.33 -0.89
CA LYS A 88 8.47 5.70 -1.09
C LYS A 88 7.78 5.87 -2.44
N LEU A 89 6.75 6.73 -2.45
CA LEU A 89 5.98 7.10 -3.62
C LEU A 89 6.32 8.54 -4.03
N THR A 90 6.57 8.77 -5.31
CA THR A 90 6.87 10.11 -5.86
C THR A 90 6.00 10.41 -7.07
N ASN A 91 5.78 11.70 -7.33
CA ASN A 91 5.17 12.21 -8.56
C ASN A 91 6.21 12.85 -9.49
N ASN A 92 7.50 12.70 -9.20
CA ASN A 92 8.58 13.17 -10.05
C ASN A 92 8.94 12.12 -11.10
N PHE A 93 8.50 12.31 -12.35
CA PHE A 93 8.78 11.38 -13.45
C PHE A 93 10.25 11.31 -13.86
N GLN A 94 11.04 12.31 -13.46
CA GLN A 94 12.48 12.35 -13.70
C GLN A 94 13.28 11.79 -12.51
N ASP A 95 12.60 11.23 -11.51
CA ASP A 95 13.25 10.66 -10.33
C ASP A 95 14.13 9.46 -10.74
N ARG A 96 15.42 9.56 -10.43
CA ARG A 96 16.43 8.52 -10.74
C ARG A 96 16.67 7.59 -9.56
N ASP A 97 16.05 7.82 -8.42
CA ASP A 97 16.18 6.97 -7.26
C ASP A 97 15.44 5.65 -7.52
N LYS A 98 16.17 4.55 -7.45
CA LYS A 98 15.63 3.20 -7.70
C LYS A 98 14.70 2.75 -6.57
N ASP A 99 14.80 3.37 -5.39
CA ASP A 99 13.98 3.05 -4.22
C ASP A 99 12.63 3.81 -4.20
N HIS A 100 12.37 4.63 -5.23
CA HIS A 100 11.12 5.36 -5.40
C HIS A 100 10.24 4.72 -6.49
N ILE A 101 8.97 4.49 -6.16
CA ILE A 101 7.93 4.18 -7.15
C ILE A 101 7.28 5.48 -7.61
N ILE A 102 7.36 5.74 -8.91
CA ILE A 102 6.76 6.91 -9.55
C ILE A 102 5.30 6.59 -9.88
N LEU A 103 4.38 7.45 -9.48
CA LEU A 103 2.95 7.33 -9.75
C LEU A 103 2.37 8.65 -10.25
N HIS A 104 1.32 8.56 -11.07
CA HIS A 104 0.50 9.72 -11.41
C HIS A 104 -0.47 10.04 -10.26
N SER A 105 -0.61 11.32 -9.94
CA SER A 105 -1.62 11.76 -8.98
C SER A 105 -3.02 11.55 -9.55
N LEU A 106 -4.02 11.38 -8.68
CA LEU A 106 -5.44 11.21 -9.02
C LEU A 106 -5.79 9.95 -9.81
N HIS A 107 -5.02 8.89 -9.64
CA HIS A 107 -5.29 7.56 -10.23
C HIS A 107 -5.37 6.48 -9.15
N ARG A 108 -6.04 5.36 -9.48
CA ARG A 108 -6.17 4.19 -8.61
C ARG A 108 -5.03 3.20 -8.86
N TYR A 109 -4.47 2.69 -7.78
CA TYR A 109 -3.38 1.74 -7.81
C TYR A 109 -3.59 0.61 -6.81
N ILE A 110 -3.09 -0.57 -7.15
CA ILE A 110 -3.08 -1.74 -6.27
C ILE A 110 -1.64 -2.27 -6.11
N PRO A 111 -1.16 -2.42 -4.86
CA PRO A 111 0.07 -3.14 -4.58
C PRO A 111 -0.04 -4.64 -4.90
N ARG A 112 1.03 -5.23 -5.43
CA ARG A 112 1.21 -6.66 -5.66
C ARG A 112 2.49 -7.13 -5.00
N LEU A 113 2.38 -8.18 -4.19
CA LEU A 113 3.54 -8.86 -3.61
C LEU A 113 3.96 -9.99 -4.54
N HIS A 114 5.23 -10.01 -4.89
CA HIS A 114 5.84 -11.09 -5.66
C HIS A 114 6.81 -11.87 -4.77
N VAL A 115 6.69 -13.19 -4.79
CA VAL A 115 7.55 -14.14 -4.11
C VAL A 115 8.28 -14.95 -5.18
N ILE A 116 9.60 -14.82 -5.23
CA ILE A 116 10.40 -15.31 -6.36
C ILE A 116 11.44 -16.28 -5.84
N PRO A 117 11.32 -17.59 -6.14
CA PRO A 117 12.36 -18.56 -5.81
C PRO A 117 13.69 -18.18 -6.48
N VAL A 118 14.78 -18.30 -5.74
CA VAL A 118 16.13 -18.06 -6.25
C VAL A 118 16.80 -19.42 -6.49
N PRO A 119 17.17 -19.75 -7.74
CA PRO A 119 17.85 -21.02 -8.05
C PRO A 119 19.16 -21.16 -7.26
N GLN A 120 19.45 -22.38 -6.78
CA GLN A 120 20.66 -22.66 -6.00
C GLN A 120 21.94 -22.65 -6.87
N ASP A 121 21.82 -23.00 -8.15
CA ASP A 121 22.96 -23.21 -9.07
C ASP A 121 23.43 -21.96 -9.83
N ILE A 122 22.72 -20.84 -9.69
CA ILE A 122 23.17 -19.55 -10.22
C ILE A 122 23.89 -18.86 -9.07
N GLY A 123 25.23 -18.92 -9.06
CA GLY A 123 26.06 -18.17 -8.13
C GLY A 123 25.63 -16.70 -8.06
N PRO A 124 25.94 -15.99 -6.96
CA PRO A 124 25.36 -14.68 -6.67
C PRO A 124 25.64 -13.72 -7.82
N THR A 125 24.64 -13.50 -8.68
CA THR A 125 24.64 -12.38 -9.62
C THR A 125 24.29 -11.16 -8.80
N ALA A 126 25.28 -10.71 -8.02
CA ALA A 126 25.23 -9.48 -7.26
C ALA A 126 24.93 -8.34 -8.23
N GLY A 127 23.67 -7.88 -8.25
CA GLY A 127 23.22 -6.74 -9.05
C GLY A 127 22.49 -7.06 -10.36
N GLY A 128 22.21 -8.33 -10.67
CA GLY A 128 21.37 -8.68 -11.83
C GLY A 128 19.88 -8.29 -11.63
N PRO A 129 19.13 -7.97 -12.69
CA PRO A 129 17.69 -7.71 -12.57
C PRO A 129 16.97 -8.94 -12.03
N VAL A 130 16.04 -8.73 -11.09
CA VAL A 130 15.19 -9.80 -10.57
C VAL A 130 14.25 -10.25 -11.69
N VAL A 131 14.47 -11.47 -12.20
CA VAL A 131 13.64 -12.05 -13.28
C VAL A 131 12.51 -12.87 -12.66
N MET A 132 11.27 -12.58 -13.05
CA MET A 132 10.11 -13.39 -12.68
C MET A 132 10.13 -14.70 -13.47
N GLY A 133 10.55 -15.79 -12.84
CA GLY A 133 10.50 -17.13 -13.41
C GLY A 133 9.09 -17.74 -13.36
N PRO A 134 8.88 -18.91 -14.00
CA PRO A 134 7.60 -19.63 -13.97
C PRO A 134 7.15 -20.01 -12.57
N GLU A 135 8.10 -20.24 -11.65
CA GLU A 135 7.86 -20.56 -10.25
C GLU A 135 7.61 -19.32 -9.36
N SER A 136 7.49 -18.12 -9.95
CA SER A 136 7.20 -16.91 -9.17
C SER A 136 5.72 -16.83 -8.81
N MET A 137 5.42 -16.55 -7.55
CA MET A 137 4.05 -16.35 -7.08
C MET A 137 3.75 -14.86 -6.94
N THR A 138 2.55 -14.44 -7.36
CA THR A 138 2.11 -13.05 -7.19
C THR A 138 0.79 -12.97 -6.44
N PHE A 139 0.78 -12.20 -5.36
CA PHE A 139 -0.37 -12.00 -4.49
C PHE A 139 -0.87 -10.56 -4.60
N THR A 140 -2.19 -10.42 -4.74
CA THR A 140 -2.87 -9.12 -4.86
C THR A 140 -4.01 -9.09 -3.86
N PHE A 141 -4.17 -7.95 -3.18
CA PHE A 141 -5.14 -7.81 -2.09
C PHE A 141 -6.04 -6.61 -2.37
N PRO A 142 -7.32 -6.81 -2.74
CA PRO A 142 -8.22 -5.71 -3.09
C PRO A 142 -8.34 -4.63 -2.01
N GLN A 143 -8.26 -5.04 -0.73
CA GLN A 143 -8.24 -4.14 0.42
C GLN A 143 -6.99 -3.23 0.49
N THR A 144 -6.02 -3.37 -0.41
CA THR A 144 -4.86 -2.48 -0.50
C THR A 144 -4.97 -1.45 -1.62
N LEU A 145 -6.08 -1.43 -2.36
CA LEU A 145 -6.38 -0.44 -3.37
C LEU A 145 -6.34 0.98 -2.78
N PHE A 146 -5.72 1.92 -3.49
CA PHE A 146 -5.67 3.31 -3.06
C PHE A 146 -5.68 4.32 -4.22
N MET A 147 -6.14 5.53 -3.91
CA MET A 147 -5.97 6.71 -4.76
C MET A 147 -4.62 7.38 -4.49
N ALA A 148 -3.76 7.53 -5.49
CA ALA A 148 -2.56 8.37 -5.36
C ALA A 148 -2.96 9.85 -5.41
N VAL A 149 -2.45 10.69 -4.51
CA VAL A 149 -2.83 12.12 -4.42
C VAL A 149 -1.64 12.95 -3.91
N THR A 150 -1.56 14.23 -4.25
CA THR A 150 -0.52 15.14 -3.69
C THR A 150 -0.90 15.70 -2.31
N TYR A 151 -2.20 15.77 -2.01
CA TYR A 151 -2.76 16.13 -0.71
C TYR A 151 -4.03 15.32 -0.44
N TYR A 152 -4.43 15.19 0.83
CA TYR A 152 -5.65 14.46 1.16
C TYR A 152 -6.89 15.23 0.71
N GLN A 153 -7.74 14.57 -0.08
CA GLN A 153 -9.01 15.14 -0.54
C GLN A 153 -10.15 14.91 0.47
N ASN A 154 -10.21 13.70 1.04
CA ASN A 154 -11.22 13.31 2.00
C ASN A 154 -10.74 13.55 3.44
N LEU A 155 -11.41 14.44 4.17
CA LEU A 155 -11.07 14.78 5.56
C LEU A 155 -11.16 13.58 6.52
N ARG A 156 -12.05 12.61 6.27
CA ARG A 156 -12.13 11.38 7.09
C ARG A 156 -10.84 10.58 6.98
N ILE A 157 -10.24 10.50 5.78
CA ILE A 157 -8.93 9.87 5.59
C ILE A 157 -7.86 10.64 6.36
N THR A 158 -7.84 11.98 6.28
CA THR A 158 -6.90 12.80 7.05
C THR A 158 -6.97 12.49 8.55
N GLN A 159 -8.18 12.42 9.11
CA GLN A 159 -8.39 12.10 10.52
C GLN A 159 -7.87 10.70 10.87
N LEU A 160 -8.18 9.68 10.06
CA LEU A 160 -7.67 8.32 10.26
C LEU A 160 -6.14 8.29 10.21
N LYS A 161 -5.52 9.02 9.27
CA LYS A 161 -4.06 9.10 9.15
C LYS A 161 -3.44 9.79 10.37
N ILE A 162 -4.03 10.86 10.86
CA ILE A 162 -3.58 11.53 12.10
C ILE A 162 -3.70 10.60 13.30
N HIS A 163 -4.82 9.88 13.41
CA HIS A 163 -5.09 8.99 14.53
C HIS A 163 -4.15 7.79 14.57
N PHE A 164 -3.93 7.11 13.45
CA PHE A 164 -3.20 5.84 13.44
C PHE A 164 -1.71 5.97 13.10
N ASN A 165 -1.28 7.03 12.42
CA ASN A 165 0.14 7.19 12.10
C ASN A 165 0.92 7.69 13.34
N PRO A 166 1.89 6.92 13.88
CA PRO A 166 2.67 7.35 15.04
C PRO A 166 3.44 8.67 14.80
N PHE A 167 3.78 8.97 13.55
CA PHE A 167 4.50 10.20 13.18
C PHE A 167 3.58 11.42 13.02
N ALA A 168 2.26 11.27 13.14
CA ALA A 168 1.29 12.36 13.06
C ALA A 168 0.76 12.77 14.45
N ARG A 169 1.38 12.29 15.54
CA ARG A 169 0.94 12.52 16.93
C ARG A 169 0.78 14.00 17.28
N GLY A 170 1.68 14.88 16.85
CA GLY A 170 1.60 16.32 17.16
C GLY A 170 0.34 17.02 16.63
N PHE A 171 -0.34 16.45 15.62
CA PHE A 171 -1.63 16.97 15.15
C PHE A 171 -2.80 16.47 15.99
N LYS A 172 -2.67 15.33 16.69
CA LYS A 172 -3.76 14.77 17.50
C LYS A 172 -4.21 15.75 18.58
N ASP A 173 -3.24 16.35 19.27
CA ASP A 173 -3.49 17.26 20.39
C ASP A 173 -4.11 18.58 19.91
N TYR A 174 -3.69 19.09 18.76
CA TYR A 174 -4.29 20.26 18.12
C TYR A 174 -5.77 20.04 17.78
N TRP A 175 -6.14 18.85 17.28
CA TRP A 175 -7.53 18.50 16.95
C TRP A 175 -8.40 18.24 18.19
N LEU A 176 -7.84 17.69 19.27
CA LEU A 176 -8.55 17.51 20.54
C LEU A 176 -8.80 18.86 21.22
N ASN A 177 -7.81 19.76 21.23
CA ASN A 177 -7.94 21.07 21.85
C ASN A 177 -8.84 22.04 21.06
N SER A 178 -8.82 21.99 19.73
CA SER A 178 -9.76 22.77 18.89
C SER A 178 -11.22 22.29 18.97
N ARG A 179 -11.46 21.04 19.40
CA ARG A 179 -12.81 20.53 19.76
C ARG A 179 -13.26 20.98 21.15
N SER A 180 -12.34 21.18 22.10
CA SER A 180 -12.67 21.73 23.43
C SER A 180 -13.21 23.17 23.37
N LEU A 181 -12.93 23.91 22.29
CA LEU A 181 -13.43 25.26 22.06
C LEU A 181 -14.81 25.32 21.37
N ARG A 182 -15.38 24.19 20.95
CA ARG A 182 -16.74 24.10 20.37
C ARG A 182 -17.59 23.15 21.20
N GLY A 183 -18.34 23.71 22.14
CA GLY A 183 -19.19 23.01 23.09
C GLY A 183 -20.24 22.09 22.46
N GLN A 184 -20.48 20.98 23.17
CA GLN A 184 -21.66 20.09 23.21
C GLN A 184 -22.15 19.37 21.93
N ALA A 185 -21.83 19.79 20.70
CA ALA A 185 -22.24 19.05 19.49
C ALA A 185 -21.32 17.85 19.13
N ALA A 186 -20.21 17.65 19.85
CA ALA A 186 -19.16 16.70 19.45
C ALA A 186 -19.31 15.28 20.04
N LYS A 187 -20.12 15.08 21.09
CA LYS A 187 -20.27 13.77 21.73
C LYS A 187 -21.07 12.76 20.90
N GLU A 188 -22.08 13.21 20.15
CA GLU A 188 -22.80 12.35 19.19
C GLU A 188 -21.89 11.93 18.03
N THR A 189 -21.10 12.85 17.48
CA THR A 189 -20.23 12.54 16.32
C THR A 189 -19.13 11.51 16.59
N ASP A 190 -18.65 11.36 17.83
CA ASP A 190 -17.61 10.38 18.17
C ASP A 190 -18.18 8.96 18.35
N ALA A 191 -19.40 8.86 18.90
CA ALA A 191 -20.15 7.61 18.97
C ALA A 191 -20.58 7.15 17.57
N THR A 192 -21.04 8.09 16.72
CA THR A 192 -21.38 7.82 15.31
C THR A 192 -20.14 7.51 14.48
N PHE A 193 -18.99 8.18 14.69
CA PHE A 193 -17.74 7.88 13.99
C PHE A 193 -17.17 6.51 14.37
N ARG A 194 -17.20 6.15 15.66
CA ARG A 194 -16.86 4.78 16.10
C ARG A 194 -17.83 3.77 15.51
N SER A 195 -19.14 4.01 15.56
CA SER A 195 -20.10 3.09 14.98
C SER A 195 -19.95 2.96 13.46
N ASP A 196 -19.71 4.04 12.71
CA ASP A 196 -19.57 4.03 11.26
C ASP A 196 -18.24 3.44 10.78
N VAL A 197 -17.18 3.50 11.60
CA VAL A 197 -15.91 2.79 11.34
C VAL A 197 -16.09 1.27 11.50
N PHE A 198 -17.00 0.81 12.36
CA PHE A 198 -17.27 -0.61 12.62
C PHE A 198 -18.53 -1.15 11.93
N ARG A 199 -19.41 -0.30 11.38
CA ARG A 199 -20.62 -0.67 10.64
C ARG A 199 -20.26 -0.79 9.17
N THR A 200 -20.26 -2.03 8.69
CA THR A 200 -19.75 -2.50 7.40
C THR A 200 -20.57 -2.09 6.17
N ASP A 201 -21.14 -0.88 6.14
CA ASP A 201 -21.94 -0.39 5.00
C ASP A 201 -21.16 0.59 4.12
N PHE A 202 -19.85 0.37 3.97
CA PHE A 202 -19.10 0.97 2.86
C PHE A 202 -19.31 0.10 1.64
N ALA A 203 -19.80 0.72 0.55
CA ALA A 203 -19.84 0.08 -0.75
C ALA A 203 -18.49 -0.61 -1.04
N PRO A 204 -18.48 -1.83 -1.64
CA PRO A 204 -17.36 -2.79 -1.59
C PRO A 204 -16.02 -2.28 -2.18
N HIS A 205 -16.01 -1.10 -2.78
CA HIS A 205 -14.86 -0.43 -3.37
C HIS A 205 -14.17 0.60 -2.44
N LEU A 206 -14.73 0.91 -1.25
CA LEU A 206 -14.16 1.89 -0.30
C LEU A 206 -13.64 1.28 1.02
N THR A 207 -13.90 -0.01 1.26
CA THR A 207 -13.60 -0.73 2.52
C THR A 207 -12.09 -0.92 2.79
N ALA A 208 -11.25 -0.71 1.77
CA ALA A 208 -9.82 -0.99 1.77
C ALA A 208 -8.97 -0.10 2.70
N CYS A 209 -9.35 1.17 2.89
CA CYS A 209 -8.48 2.14 3.56
C CYS A 209 -8.63 2.22 5.09
N LEU A 210 -9.49 1.39 5.69
CA LEU A 210 -9.93 1.52 7.08
C LEU A 210 -9.20 0.63 8.09
N PHE A 211 -8.41 -0.35 7.67
CA PHE A 211 -7.74 -1.27 8.61
C PHE A 211 -6.33 -0.80 8.96
N PRO A 212 -6.08 -0.22 10.15
CA PRO A 212 -4.83 0.50 10.40
C PRO A 212 -3.68 -0.40 10.87
N LEU A 213 -3.90 -1.69 11.13
CA LEU A 213 -2.95 -2.53 11.87
C LEU A 213 -2.84 -4.00 11.43
N PHE A 214 -3.56 -4.43 10.41
CA PHE A 214 -3.55 -5.85 10.05
C PHE A 214 -2.44 -6.20 9.07
N SER A 215 -1.65 -7.20 9.45
CA SER A 215 -0.77 -7.93 8.53
C SER A 215 -1.62 -8.79 7.59
N ILE A 216 -1.28 -8.81 6.32
CA ILE A 216 -1.95 -9.66 5.35
C ILE A 216 -1.33 -11.06 5.40
N LEU A 217 -2.15 -12.10 5.61
CA LEU A 217 -1.67 -13.49 5.53
C LEU A 217 -1.51 -13.88 4.06
N VAL A 218 -0.34 -14.40 3.73
CA VAL A 218 0.02 -14.92 2.41
C VAL A 218 0.40 -16.38 2.61
N SER A 219 -0.34 -17.30 2.01
CA SER A 219 -0.02 -18.73 2.06
C SER A 219 0.19 -19.28 0.65
N LYS A 220 1.28 -20.03 0.45
CA LYS A 220 1.57 -20.72 -0.81
C LYS A 220 0.48 -21.75 -1.17
N SER A 221 -0.20 -22.32 -0.17
CA SER A 221 -1.27 -23.30 -0.38
C SER A 221 -2.60 -22.69 -0.85
N CYS A 222 -2.74 -21.36 -0.87
CA CYS A 222 -3.97 -20.67 -1.30
C CYS A 222 -4.13 -20.57 -2.83
N HIS A 223 -3.43 -21.37 -3.64
CA HIS A 223 -3.62 -21.36 -5.09
C HIS A 223 -4.90 -22.07 -5.57
N LEU A 224 -5.79 -22.48 -4.66
CA LEU A 224 -7.07 -23.11 -4.96
C LEU A 224 -8.20 -22.45 -4.16
N SER A 225 -8.79 -21.42 -4.77
CA SER A 225 -10.13 -20.84 -4.60
C SER A 225 -10.04 -19.38 -5.03
N GLU A 226 -10.79 -18.82 -5.97
CA GLU A 226 -11.75 -19.25 -6.99
C GLU A 226 -11.96 -17.94 -7.80
N ILE A 227 -12.02 -18.06 -9.13
CA ILE A 227 -12.68 -17.19 -10.14
C ILE A 227 -12.65 -15.66 -9.93
#